data_AF-A0A2C9KT71-F1
#
_entry.id   AF-A0A2C9KT71-F1
#
_cell.length_a   1.000
_cell.length_b   1.000
_cell.length_c   1.000
_cell.angle_alpha   90.00
_cell.angle_beta   90.00
_cell.angle_gamma   90.00
#
_symmetry.space_group_name_H-M   'P 1'
#
loop_
_entity.id
_entity.type
_entity.pdbx_description
1 polymer ?
#
loop_
_entity_poly.entity_id
_entity_poly.type
_entity_poly.pdbx_seq_one_letter_code
_entity_poly.pdbx_strand_id
1 'polypeptide(L)'
;MRIAAAEPCSTAVFALAFTDYVADAVFDQCGPPRLFVIIVASMAVLSMALVNVMSTKLSEKLQMLATVGKLSALSVVVVMGIKRLTEE
;
A
#
# COMPACT_ATOMS: atom_id res chain seq x y z
N MET A 1 16.23 20.97 6.11
CA MET A 1 16.82 20.13 5.04
C MET A 1 15.71 19.20 4.52
N ARG A 2 14.98 19.59 3.46
CA ARG A 2 14.04 18.66 2.80
C ARG A 2 14.87 17.70 1.97
N ILE A 3 14.93 16.43 2.36
CA ILE A 3 15.60 15.39 1.58
C ILE A 3 14.73 15.20 0.34
N ALA A 4 15.18 15.70 -0.83
CA ALA A 4 14.41 15.64 -2.07
C ALA A 4 13.99 14.22 -2.48
N ALA A 5 14.67 13.20 -1.96
CA ALA A 5 14.36 11.79 -2.18
C ALA A 5 13.33 11.19 -1.22
N ALA A 6 12.94 11.86 -0.12
CA ALA A 6 12.08 11.25 0.89
C ALA A 6 10.66 10.94 0.37
N GLU A 7 10.09 11.83 -0.42
CA GLU A 7 8.75 11.70 -1.00
C GLU A 7 8.66 10.54 -2.03
N PRO A 8 9.58 10.41 -3.01
CA PRO A 8 9.56 9.27 -3.92
C PRO A 8 9.92 7.95 -3.24
N CYS A 9 10.81 7.94 -2.23
CA CYS A 9 11.11 6.73 -1.46
C CYS A 9 9.90 6.21 -0.70
N SER A 10 9.13 7.09 -0.04
CA SER A 10 7.91 6.70 0.69
C SER A 10 6.88 6.07 -0.25
N THR A 11 6.73 6.61 -1.45
CA THR A 11 5.81 6.08 -2.47
C THR A 11 6.26 4.70 -2.96
N ALA A 12 7.57 4.52 -3.19
CA ALA A 12 8.12 3.24 -3.60
C ALA A 12 7.94 2.15 -2.54
N VAL A 13 8.21 2.48 -1.26
CA VAL A 13 8.00 1.55 -0.14
C VAL A 13 6.53 1.16 -0.03
N PHE A 14 5.60 2.10 -0.19
CA PHE A 14 4.17 1.82 -0.16
C PHE A 14 3.74 0.88 -1.30
N ALA A 15 4.21 1.10 -2.52
CA ALA A 15 3.92 0.24 -3.67
C ALA A 15 4.49 -1.18 -3.50
N LEU A 16 5.68 -1.30 -2.91
CA LEU A 16 6.30 -2.59 -2.60
C LEU A 16 5.45 -3.36 -1.59
N ALA A 17 5.07 -2.70 -0.48
CA ALA A 17 4.24 -3.29 0.55
C ALA A 17 2.86 -3.72 0.01
N PHE A 18 2.24 -2.90 -0.83
CA PHE A 18 0.97 -3.27 -1.49
C PHE A 18 1.13 -4.54 -2.32
N THR A 19 2.23 -4.65 -3.05
CA THR A 19 2.51 -5.83 -3.87
C THR A 19 2.74 -7.07 -3.02
N ASP A 20 3.45 -6.96 -1.90
CA ASP A 20 3.63 -8.06 -0.95
C ASP A 20 2.28 -8.53 -0.37
N TYR A 21 1.41 -7.60 0.05
CA TYR A 21 0.06 -7.96 0.53
C TYR A 21 -0.80 -8.65 -0.55
N VAL A 22 -0.72 -8.20 -1.80
CA VAL A 22 -1.44 -8.84 -2.91
C VAL A 22 -0.84 -10.21 -3.22
N ALA A 23 0.49 -10.34 -3.17
CA ALA A 23 1.17 -11.58 -3.45
C ALA A 23 0.87 -12.64 -2.38
N ASP A 24 0.82 -12.25 -1.10
CA ASP A 24 0.40 -13.14 -0.01
C ASP A 24 -1.03 -13.67 -0.22
N ALA A 25 -1.94 -12.81 -0.67
CA ALA A 25 -3.32 -13.21 -1.00
C ALA A 25 -3.43 -14.14 -2.23
N VAL A 26 -2.46 -14.10 -3.14
CA VAL A 26 -2.44 -14.93 -4.37
C VAL A 26 -1.70 -16.24 -4.14
N PHE A 27 -0.70 -16.26 -3.27
CA PHE A 27 0.17 -17.41 -3.01
C PHE A 27 0.02 -17.91 -1.57
N ASP A 28 -1.09 -18.62 -1.31
CA ASP A 28 -1.52 -19.09 0.02
C ASP A 28 -0.54 -20.06 0.73
N GLN A 29 0.34 -20.75 -0.01
CA GLN A 29 1.15 -21.86 0.53
C GLN A 29 2.61 -21.91 0.05
N CYS A 30 3.04 -20.99 -0.81
CA CYS A 30 4.39 -21.01 -1.36
C CYS A 30 4.85 -19.56 -1.50
N GLY A 31 5.76 -19.11 -0.62
CA GLY A 31 6.14 -17.70 -0.52
C GLY A 31 6.38 -17.01 -1.87
N PRO A 32 5.98 -15.74 -2.02
CA PRO A 32 5.87 -15.10 -3.32
C PRO A 32 7.25 -15.00 -4.02
N PRO A 33 7.34 -15.34 -5.32
CA PRO A 33 8.61 -15.28 -6.03
C PRO A 33 9.09 -13.82 -6.11
N ARG A 34 10.34 -13.57 -5.70
CA ARG A 34 10.93 -12.23 -5.64
C ARG A 34 10.81 -11.46 -6.96
N LEU A 35 10.90 -12.15 -8.09
CA LEU A 35 10.73 -11.55 -9.42
C LEU A 35 9.31 -11.00 -9.64
N PHE A 36 8.28 -11.71 -9.20
CA PHE A 36 6.89 -11.27 -9.33
C PHE A 36 6.65 -9.99 -8.54
N VAL A 37 7.10 -9.96 -7.28
CA VAL A 37 6.97 -8.78 -6.41
C VAL A 37 7.66 -7.56 -7.02
N ILE A 38 8.90 -7.71 -7.51
CA ILE A 38 9.65 -6.58 -8.09
C ILE A 38 9.00 -6.08 -9.39
N ILE A 39 8.51 -6.98 -10.26
CA ILE A 39 7.87 -6.59 -11.52
C ILE A 39 6.57 -5.82 -11.24
N VAL A 40 5.71 -6.37 -10.38
CA VAL A 40 4.41 -5.75 -10.06
C VAL A 40 4.62 -4.44 -9.29
N ALA A 41 5.56 -4.38 -8.34
CA ALA A 41 5.90 -3.15 -7.64
C ALA A 41 6.43 -2.08 -8.60
N SER A 42 7.31 -2.45 -9.54
CA SER A 42 7.83 -1.51 -10.55
C SER A 42 6.72 -0.97 -11.45
N MET A 43 5.80 -1.83 -11.89
CA MET A 43 4.63 -1.42 -12.68
C MET A 43 3.70 -0.50 -11.88
N ALA A 44 3.51 -0.75 -10.59
CA ALA A 44 2.71 0.08 -9.71
C ALA A 44 3.33 1.47 -9.47
N VAL A 45 4.65 1.54 -9.27
CA VAL A 45 5.36 2.82 -9.14
C VAL A 45 5.34 3.60 -10.45
N LEU A 46 5.55 2.93 -11.58
CA LEU A 46 5.47 3.54 -12.91
C LEU A 46 4.07 4.08 -13.21
N SER A 47 3.01 3.32 -12.89
CA SER A 47 1.63 3.79 -13.09
C SER A 47 1.32 5.00 -12.23
N MET A 48 1.73 5.01 -10.96
CA MET A 48 1.61 6.18 -10.07
C MET A 48 2.38 7.38 -10.61
N ALA A 49 3.61 7.18 -11.11
CA ALA A 49 4.41 8.23 -11.72
C ALA A 49 3.76 8.80 -12.98
N LEU A 50 3.19 7.94 -13.84
CA LEU A 50 2.45 8.37 -15.03
C LEU A 50 1.20 9.16 -14.65
N VAL A 51 0.43 8.70 -13.67
CA VAL A 51 -0.74 9.43 -13.16
C VAL A 51 -0.32 10.78 -12.58
N ASN A 52 0.79 10.87 -11.86
CA ASN A 52 1.34 12.13 -11.36
C ASN A 52 1.65 13.12 -12.49
N VAL A 53 2.26 12.64 -13.58
CA VAL A 53 2.63 13.47 -14.74
C VAL A 53 1.39 13.90 -15.54
N MET A 54 0.41 13.01 -15.69
CA MET A 54 -0.82 13.31 -16.43
C MET A 54 -1.76 14.22 -15.64
N SER A 55 -1.91 14.01 -14.33
CA SER A 55 -2.75 14.83 -13.47
C SER A 55 -2.46 14.61 -11.98
N THR A 56 -1.92 15.64 -11.35
CA THR A 56 -1.65 15.66 -9.90
C THR A 56 -2.92 15.48 -9.06
N LYS A 57 -4.08 15.95 -9.54
CA LYS A 57 -5.38 15.83 -8.86
C LYS A 57 -5.87 14.38 -8.78
N LEU A 58 -5.59 13.57 -9.80
CA LEU A 58 -5.97 12.14 -9.81
C LEU A 58 -5.14 11.34 -8.81
N SER A 59 -3.83 11.62 -8.75
CA SER A 59 -2.94 10.99 -7.77
C SER A 59 -3.32 11.34 -6.34
N GLU A 60 -3.61 12.61 -6.07
CA GLU A 60 -4.05 13.04 -4.74
C GLU A 60 -5.34 12.32 -4.30
N LYS A 61 -6.27 12.11 -5.23
CA LYS A 61 -7.50 11.35 -4.97
C LYS A 61 -7.22 9.87 -4.67
N LEU A 62 -6.29 9.23 -5.38
CA LEU A 62 -5.84 7.86 -5.10
C LEU A 62 -5.19 7.74 -3.71
N GLN A 63 -4.34 8.70 -3.37
CA GLN A 63 -3.69 8.75 -2.05
C GLN A 63 -4.69 8.99 -0.91
N MET A 64 -5.71 9.82 -1.13
CA MET A 64 -6.81 10.02 -0.18
C MET A 64 -7.60 8.72 0.05
N LEU A 65 -7.92 7.97 -0.99
CA LEU A 65 -8.59 6.67 -0.86
C LEU A 65 -7.76 5.67 -0.05
N ALA A 66 -6.46 5.59 -0.31
CA ALA A 66 -5.56 4.74 0.46
C ALA A 66 -5.49 5.15 1.95
N THR A 67 -5.53 6.45 2.23
CA THR A 67 -5.51 6.98 3.60
C THR A 67 -6.81 6.63 4.35
N VAL A 68 -7.96 6.78 3.69
CA VAL A 68 -9.25 6.35 4.24
C VAL A 68 -9.24 4.84 4.50
N GLY A 69 -8.68 4.04 3.58
CA GLY A 69 -8.54 2.59 3.75
C GLY A 69 -7.66 2.19 4.94
N LYS A 70 -6.55 2.90 5.16
CA LYS A 70 -5.70 2.68 6.36
C LYS A 70 -6.48 2.95 7.66
N LEU A 71 -7.25 4.03 7.70
CA LEU A 71 -8.04 4.39 8.88
C LEU A 71 -9.17 3.40 9.15
N SER A 72 -9.84 2.91 8.10
CA SER A 72 -10.90 1.91 8.25
C SER A 72 -10.34 0.57 8.74
N ALA A 73 -9.21 0.12 8.18
CA ALA A 73 -8.53 -1.10 8.63
C ALA A 73 -8.13 -1.00 10.12
N LEU A 74 -7.53 0.12 10.54
CA LEU A 74 -7.18 0.36 11.94
C LEU A 74 -8.41 0.31 12.85
N SER A 75 -9.52 0.93 12.43
CA SER A 75 -10.77 0.94 13.19
C SER A 75 -11.32 -0.47 13.40
N VAL A 76 -11.29 -1.33 12.37
CA VAL A 76 -11.73 -2.73 12.47
C VAL A 76 -10.87 -3.52 13.45
N VAL A 77 -9.54 -3.37 13.39
CA VAL A 77 -8.61 -4.05 14.32
C VAL A 77 -8.89 -3.66 15.77
N VAL A 78 -9.11 -2.37 16.06
CA VAL A 78 -9.43 -1.88 17.41
C VAL A 78 -10.76 -2.46 17.90
N VAL A 79 -11.82 -2.41 17.09
CA VAL A 79 -13.14 -2.93 17.48
C VAL A 79 -13.10 -4.44 17.71
N MET A 80 -12.44 -5.20 16.83
CA MET A 80 -12.24 -6.65 17.04
C MET A 80 -11.44 -6.93 18.31
N GLY A 81 -10.38 -6.16 18.59
CA GLY A 81 -9.60 -6.32 19.82
C GLY A 81 -10.44 -6.13 21.08
N ILE A 82 -11.25 -5.06 21.14
CA ILE A 82 -12.15 -4.79 22.28
C ILE A 82 -13.19 -5.93 22.43
N LYS A 83 -13.74 -6.41 21.30
CA LYS A 83 -14.67 -7.55 21.29
C LYS A 83 -14.04 -8.80 21.90
N ARG A 84 -12.79 -9.14 21.54
CA ARG A 84 -12.09 -10.30 22.09
C ARG A 84 -11.84 -10.17 23.59
N LEU A 85 -11.46 -8.98 24.06
CA LEU A 85 -11.17 -8.75 25.49
C LEU A 85 -12.40 -8.73 26.40
N THR A 86 -13.56 -8.34 25.87
CA THR A 86 -14.82 -8.32 26.65
C THR A 86 -15.50 -9.69 26.70
N GLU A 87 -15.10 -10.60 25.80
CA GLU A 87 -15.66 -11.95 25.68
C GLU A 87 -14.80 -13.01 26.40
N GLU A 88 -13.67 -12.59 26.99
CA GLU A 88 -12.95 -13.30 28.05
C GLU A 88 -13.50 -12.99 29.45
#